data_AF-A0A8C1Q1N9-F1
#
_entry.id   AF-A0A8C1Q1N9-F1
#
_cell.length_a   1.000
_cell.length_b   1.000
_cell.length_c   1.000
_cell.angle_alpha   90.00
_cell.angle_beta   90.00
_cell.angle_gamma   90.00
#
_symmetry.space_group_name_H-M   'P 1'
#
loop_
_entity.id
_entity.type
_entity.pdbx_description
1 polymer ?
#
loop_
_entity_poly.entity_id
_entity_poly.type
_entity_poly.pdbx_seq_one_letter_code
_entity_poly.pdbx_strand_id
1 'polypeptide(L)'
;MDGTSYLFWPAILFTLLAIIVAAVFMGRNKAPAPSKCSHQTSAVMEERAGPDPGVSTHYHEKQNNESNQHVIPPKSNAKSLKAKGETKLVKDSNSDNVEKVCKSDSPVHTSTGWGEDFSESGIRNALRNYAQSPVDAEKKPLRYMAGMLRTCQLEKMMSREELEEEQRVQREQLAAIFQLLREKQDTFGEKNFTKLPVWDFEEVYLRNNEARKPTCPNSLQNTEDPEFKEAVLPDVQLWLYKGLLNITEWNRLAHFNNPFGFMEYKYNEVKRAVDLIPKPKSSILLPVPESSKDGCIRCAVVGSGGILNNSKMGKEIDSHEYVFRVNGAVTQGFEEDVGNRTSVYVHTAFSLYSNILSLKKYGFNSIPQDEGIKYVMIPEGLRDFEWIQGLLQGKEANGSFKGVRPLKYFEGKFNESRFYVLHPDFLRYIRNRFIPSKQMQDIHWAMYRPTNGAFALFLALHTCDIVDAYGFITEDHHKYSNYYYEKFKKTHVIFYINHDYGLEIKTWKKLHDSGIIRLFQRH
;
A
#
# COMPACT_ATOMS: atom_id res chain seq x y z
N MET A 1 7.19 -44.70 -44.30
CA MET A 1 7.20 -45.27 -42.95
C MET A 1 7.03 -44.10 -42.00
N ASP A 2 5.92 -44.13 -41.27
CA ASP A 2 5.19 -42.97 -40.75
C ASP A 2 5.81 -42.31 -39.50
N GLY A 3 5.82 -40.98 -39.49
CA GLY A 3 6.33 -40.12 -38.41
C GLY A 3 5.25 -39.62 -37.43
N THR A 4 4.28 -40.47 -37.07
CA THR A 4 3.16 -40.10 -36.17
C THR A 4 3.20 -40.76 -34.79
N SER A 5 4.31 -41.40 -34.41
CA SER A 5 4.41 -42.19 -33.17
C SER A 5 5.02 -41.47 -31.95
N TYR A 6 5.57 -40.25 -32.08
CA TYR A 6 6.29 -39.59 -30.96
C TYR A 6 5.51 -38.56 -30.15
N LEU A 7 4.25 -38.22 -30.52
CA LEU A 7 3.43 -37.24 -29.80
C LEU A 7 2.39 -37.86 -28.84
N PHE A 8 2.12 -39.16 -28.94
CA PHE A 8 1.08 -39.81 -28.12
C PHE A 8 1.59 -40.37 -26.78
N TRP A 9 2.87 -40.72 -26.68
CA TRP A 9 3.42 -41.35 -25.48
C TRP A 9 3.56 -40.42 -24.26
N PRO A 10 3.95 -39.13 -24.41
CA PRO A 10 4.00 -38.22 -23.26
C PRO A 10 2.62 -37.96 -22.67
N ALA A 11 1.59 -37.77 -23.50
CA ALA A 11 0.23 -37.50 -23.06
C ALA A 11 -0.39 -38.68 -22.28
N ILE A 12 -0.12 -39.92 -22.72
CA ILE A 12 -0.53 -41.15 -22.02
C ILE A 12 0.21 -41.31 -20.69
N LEU A 13 1.50 -40.97 -20.65
CA LEU A 13 2.30 -41.02 -19.41
C LEU A 13 1.79 -39.99 -18.38
N PHE A 14 1.47 -38.77 -18.82
CA PHE A 14 0.94 -37.71 -17.95
C PHE A 14 -0.47 -38.04 -17.42
N THR A 15 -1.34 -38.66 -18.23
CA THR A 15 -2.67 -39.09 -17.78
C THR A 15 -2.59 -40.27 -16.80
N LEU A 16 -1.72 -41.24 -17.03
CA LEU A 16 -1.48 -42.34 -16.08
C LEU A 16 -0.91 -41.82 -14.74
N LEU A 17 0.02 -40.86 -14.78
CA LEU A 17 0.58 -40.24 -13.58
C LEU A 17 -0.49 -39.46 -12.79
N ALA A 18 -1.38 -38.73 -13.49
CA ALA A 18 -2.48 -37.99 -12.86
C ALA A 18 -3.51 -38.93 -12.21
N ILE A 19 -3.83 -40.07 -12.84
CA ILE A 19 -4.74 -41.08 -12.28
C ILE A 19 -4.13 -41.73 -11.03
N ILE A 20 -2.83 -42.03 -11.03
CA ILE A 20 -2.14 -42.60 -9.87
C ILE A 20 -2.12 -41.60 -8.70
N VAL A 21 -1.82 -40.32 -8.95
CA VAL A 21 -1.85 -39.27 -7.92
C VAL A 21 -3.26 -39.09 -7.36
N ALA A 22 -4.29 -39.09 -8.21
CA ALA A 22 -5.68 -38.99 -7.80
C ALA A 22 -6.13 -40.19 -6.95
N ALA A 23 -5.74 -41.41 -7.30
CA ALA A 23 -6.05 -42.63 -6.54
C ALA A 23 -5.35 -42.65 -5.16
N VAL A 24 -4.11 -42.16 -5.08
CA VAL A 24 -3.36 -42.06 -3.81
C VAL A 24 -3.96 -41.01 -2.86
N PHE A 25 -4.49 -39.91 -3.40
CA PHE A 25 -5.15 -38.86 -2.60
C PHE A 25 -6.57 -39.22 -2.19
N MET A 26 -7.34 -39.92 -3.04
CA MET A 26 -8.71 -40.35 -2.71
C MET A 26 -8.74 -41.58 -1.78
N GLY A 27 -7.67 -42.36 -1.69
CA GLY A 27 -7.58 -43.54 -0.82
C GLY A 27 -7.33 -43.26 0.67
N ARG A 28 -7.22 -42.00 1.11
CA ARG A 28 -6.80 -41.66 2.49
C ARG A 28 -7.85 -41.01 3.40
N ASN A 29 -9.10 -40.85 2.97
CA ASN A 29 -10.17 -40.32 3.83
C ASN A 29 -11.28 -41.35 4.08
N LYS A 30 -11.09 -42.25 5.05
CA LYS A 30 -12.22 -42.85 5.78
C LYS A 30 -12.64 -41.86 6.87
N ALA A 31 -13.69 -41.09 6.63
CA ALA A 31 -14.34 -40.32 7.68
C ALA A 31 -15.19 -41.27 8.58
N PRO A 32 -15.21 -41.08 9.91
CA PRO A 32 -16.14 -41.79 10.79
C PRO A 32 -17.56 -41.23 10.67
N ALA A 33 -18.55 -42.08 10.91
CA ALA A 33 -19.98 -41.80 10.81
C ALA A 33 -20.46 -40.70 11.78
N PRO A 34 -21.52 -39.93 11.45
CA PRO A 34 -22.00 -38.83 12.27
C PRO A 34 -22.84 -39.32 13.47
N SER A 35 -22.47 -38.89 14.68
CA SER A 35 -23.29 -38.99 15.88
C SER A 35 -24.33 -37.87 15.94
N LYS A 36 -25.58 -38.25 16.22
CA LYS A 36 -26.77 -37.40 16.42
C LYS A 36 -26.66 -36.50 17.66
N CYS A 37 -27.11 -35.25 17.55
CA CYS A 37 -27.73 -34.43 18.63
C CYS A 37 -28.46 -33.24 17.96
N SER A 38 -29.81 -33.27 17.89
CA SER A 38 -30.78 -32.67 18.82
C SER A 38 -30.92 -31.15 18.68
N HIS A 39 -31.96 -30.74 17.93
CA HIS A 39 -32.46 -29.38 17.86
C HIS A 39 -33.02 -28.92 19.20
N GLN A 40 -32.58 -27.75 19.67
CA GLN A 40 -33.41 -26.89 20.50
C GLN A 40 -33.38 -25.48 19.93
N THR A 41 -34.56 -25.03 19.56
CA THR A 41 -34.93 -23.70 19.09
C THR A 41 -35.05 -22.73 20.27
N SER A 42 -34.61 -21.50 20.07
CA SER A 42 -35.14 -20.35 20.80
C SER A 42 -35.21 -19.15 19.85
N ALA A 43 -36.45 -18.73 19.56
CA ALA A 43 -36.82 -17.56 18.78
C ALA A 43 -36.89 -16.31 19.66
N VAL A 44 -36.49 -15.15 19.13
CA VAL A 44 -36.95 -13.80 19.54
C VAL A 44 -36.87 -12.91 18.28
N MET A 45 -37.97 -12.75 17.56
CA MET A 45 -38.84 -11.56 17.46
C MET A 45 -38.20 -10.34 16.76
N GLU A 46 -38.63 -10.17 15.51
CA GLU A 46 -38.45 -9.04 14.61
C GLU A 46 -39.68 -8.14 14.72
N GLU A 47 -39.52 -6.85 14.97
CA GLU A 47 -40.61 -5.87 14.92
C GLU A 47 -40.37 -4.86 13.79
N ARG A 48 -41.25 -4.93 12.78
CA ARG A 48 -41.40 -3.97 11.68
C ARG A 48 -42.32 -2.84 12.12
N ALA A 49 -42.00 -1.61 11.72
CA ALA A 49 -42.99 -0.55 11.58
C ALA A 49 -42.66 0.36 10.38
N GLY A 50 -43.66 0.58 9.54
CA GLY A 50 -43.86 1.75 8.67
C GLY A 50 -45.38 2.00 8.59
N PRO A 51 -45.90 2.93 7.75
CA PRO A 51 -45.48 4.31 7.49
C PRO A 51 -46.62 5.36 7.69
N ASP A 52 -46.25 6.66 7.61
CA ASP A 52 -47.01 7.88 7.23
C ASP A 52 -48.09 8.49 8.18
N PRO A 53 -48.54 9.78 8.04
CA PRO A 53 -48.44 10.69 6.87
C PRO A 53 -47.95 12.13 7.16
N GLY A 54 -47.80 12.93 6.09
CA GLY A 54 -47.17 14.26 6.10
C GLY A 54 -48.07 15.45 6.49
N VAL A 55 -47.50 16.66 6.39
CA VAL A 55 -48.19 17.97 6.22
C VAL A 55 -47.14 19.01 5.81
N SER A 56 -47.51 19.85 4.83
CA SER A 56 -46.77 21.00 4.31
C SER A 56 -46.89 22.24 5.21
N THR A 57 -45.94 23.17 5.15
CA THR A 57 -46.23 24.62 5.15
C THR A 57 -45.06 25.45 4.62
N HIS A 58 -45.36 26.27 3.59
CA HIS A 58 -44.65 27.49 3.20
C HIS A 58 -44.63 28.53 4.33
N TYR A 59 -43.60 29.39 4.43
CA TYR A 59 -43.66 30.84 4.76
C TYR A 59 -42.28 31.47 4.44
N HIS A 60 -42.20 32.29 3.38
CA HIS A 60 -42.23 33.76 3.37
C HIS A 60 -40.93 34.45 3.80
N GLU A 61 -40.20 34.84 2.76
CA GLU A 61 -39.11 35.80 2.71
C GLU A 61 -39.65 37.22 2.99
N LYS A 62 -38.96 37.96 3.87
CA LYS A 62 -39.09 39.41 4.02
C LYS A 62 -37.72 40.05 3.81
N GLN A 63 -37.61 40.78 2.71
CA GLN A 63 -36.59 41.78 2.46
C GLN A 63 -36.77 42.97 3.42
N ASN A 64 -35.67 43.62 3.83
CA ASN A 64 -35.45 45.01 3.43
C ASN A 64 -34.00 45.47 3.58
N ASN A 65 -33.65 46.31 2.60
CA ASN A 65 -32.42 47.06 2.33
C ASN A 65 -32.07 48.13 3.37
N GLU A 66 -30.82 48.59 3.33
CA GLU A 66 -30.36 49.96 2.95
C GLU A 66 -28.81 49.97 2.96
N SER A 67 -28.11 49.99 1.82
CA SER A 67 -27.68 51.13 0.98
C SER A 67 -26.68 52.10 1.61
N ASN A 68 -25.44 52.17 1.09
CA ASN A 68 -25.02 53.34 0.30
C ASN A 68 -23.69 53.17 -0.47
N GLN A 69 -23.65 53.90 -1.59
CA GLN A 69 -22.68 53.90 -2.71
C GLN A 69 -21.53 54.91 -2.53
N HIS A 70 -20.40 54.68 -3.23
CA HIS A 70 -19.82 55.62 -4.23
C HIS A 70 -18.59 54.94 -4.90
N VAL A 71 -18.62 54.61 -6.20
CA VAL A 71 -18.31 55.39 -7.43
C VAL A 71 -16.80 55.68 -7.66
N ILE A 72 -16.37 55.41 -8.89
CA ILE A 72 -15.02 55.09 -9.42
C ILE A 72 -14.51 56.24 -10.36
N PRO A 73 -13.53 56.04 -11.29
CA PRO A 73 -12.05 56.17 -11.36
C PRO A 73 -11.61 57.43 -12.18
N PRO A 74 -10.58 57.49 -13.11
CA PRO A 74 -9.41 56.64 -13.46
C PRO A 74 -8.08 57.39 -13.77
N LYS A 75 -6.98 56.63 -13.98
CA LYS A 75 -6.21 56.62 -15.26
C LYS A 75 -5.00 55.66 -15.29
N SER A 76 -5.08 54.78 -16.28
CA SER A 76 -4.06 54.15 -17.15
C SER A 76 -2.61 54.66 -17.13
N ASN A 77 -1.62 53.75 -17.25
CA ASN A 77 -1.01 53.46 -18.56
C ASN A 77 -0.02 52.27 -18.54
N ALA A 78 -0.04 51.57 -19.68
CA ALA A 78 0.76 50.40 -20.04
C ALA A 78 2.22 50.76 -20.43
N LYS A 79 3.10 49.75 -20.47
CA LYS A 79 3.91 49.45 -21.67
C LYS A 79 4.62 48.10 -21.62
N SER A 80 4.41 47.38 -22.72
CA SER A 80 5.17 46.28 -23.32
C SER A 80 6.68 46.48 -23.37
N LEU A 81 7.44 45.38 -23.29
CA LEU A 81 8.68 45.19 -24.04
C LEU A 81 8.82 43.73 -24.51
N LYS A 82 8.69 43.55 -25.83
CA LYS A 82 9.23 42.43 -26.62
C LYS A 82 10.74 42.62 -26.80
N ALA A 83 11.51 41.55 -26.80
CA ALA A 83 12.76 41.48 -27.56
C ALA A 83 12.91 40.07 -28.16
N LYS A 84 13.04 40.07 -29.49
CA LYS A 84 13.49 38.97 -30.35
C LYS A 84 15.00 38.81 -30.22
N GLY A 85 15.49 37.59 -30.43
CA GLY A 85 16.88 37.28 -30.75
C GLY A 85 16.96 35.87 -31.35
N GLU A 86 17.09 35.81 -32.67
CA GLU A 86 17.21 34.59 -33.48
C GLU A 86 18.67 34.08 -33.54
N THR A 87 18.76 32.76 -33.68
CA THR A 87 19.74 31.93 -34.42
C THR A 87 21.25 32.03 -34.19
N LYS A 88 21.84 30.88 -33.81
CA LYS A 88 22.79 30.18 -34.69
C LYS A 88 22.83 28.67 -34.43
N LEU A 89 22.63 27.92 -35.52
CA LEU A 89 22.99 26.51 -35.66
C LEU A 89 24.50 26.33 -35.43
N VAL A 90 24.85 25.28 -34.70
CA VAL A 90 26.05 24.48 -34.97
C VAL A 90 25.63 23.01 -34.86
N LYS A 91 25.69 22.32 -36.00
CA LYS A 91 25.75 20.85 -36.07
C LYS A 91 27.06 20.43 -35.42
N ASP A 92 27.05 19.35 -34.63
CA ASP A 92 27.92 18.22 -34.95
C ASP A 92 27.51 16.96 -34.20
N SER A 93 27.68 15.88 -34.95
CA SER A 93 27.59 14.45 -34.63
C SER A 93 28.39 14.04 -33.39
N ASN A 94 27.82 13.17 -32.55
CA ASN A 94 28.27 11.77 -32.49
C ASN A 94 27.40 10.95 -31.53
N SER A 95 26.91 9.82 -32.05
CA SER A 95 26.71 8.61 -31.28
C SER A 95 28.06 8.12 -30.74
N ASP A 96 28.01 7.19 -29.78
CA ASP A 96 29.15 6.47 -29.21
C ASP A 96 29.71 7.08 -27.91
N ASN A 97 29.17 6.63 -26.78
CA ASN A 97 29.94 6.30 -25.57
C ASN A 97 29.03 5.68 -24.50
N VAL A 98 28.61 4.44 -24.72
CA VAL A 98 28.27 3.50 -23.63
C VAL A 98 29.12 2.26 -23.85
N GLU A 99 30.44 2.43 -23.78
CA GLU A 99 31.38 1.33 -23.63
C GLU A 99 32.68 1.89 -23.05
N LYS A 100 33.13 1.30 -21.93
CA LYS A 100 34.37 1.55 -21.16
C LYS A 100 34.18 2.24 -19.81
N VAL A 101 33.72 1.47 -18.83
CA VAL A 101 34.41 1.39 -17.54
C VAL A 101 34.42 -0.08 -17.14
N CYS A 102 35.54 -0.77 -17.41
CA CYS A 102 36.09 -1.93 -16.68
C CYS A 102 37.16 -2.61 -17.58
N LYS A 103 38.37 -2.04 -17.60
CA LYS A 103 39.61 -2.76 -17.95
C LYS A 103 40.77 -2.20 -17.13
N SER A 104 41.28 -3.04 -16.23
CA SER A 104 42.67 -3.17 -15.75
C SER A 104 42.65 -4.32 -14.72
N ASP A 105 43.61 -5.23 -14.58
CA ASP A 105 44.83 -5.61 -15.30
C ASP A 105 45.13 -7.08 -14.93
N SER A 106 45.79 -7.81 -15.84
CA SER A 106 46.48 -9.11 -15.62
C SER A 106 47.93 -8.83 -15.10
N PRO A 107 48.74 -9.78 -14.53
CA PRO A 107 49.03 -11.09 -15.14
C PRO A 107 49.46 -12.32 -14.27
N VAL A 108 49.07 -13.50 -14.78
CA VAL A 108 49.86 -14.73 -15.10
C VAL A 108 50.76 -15.39 -14.04
N HIS A 109 50.49 -16.67 -13.76
CA HIS A 109 51.46 -17.77 -13.99
C HIS A 109 50.79 -19.13 -14.24
N THR A 110 51.22 -19.78 -15.31
CA THR A 110 50.86 -21.10 -15.85
C THR A 110 51.77 -22.20 -15.30
N SER A 111 51.26 -23.43 -15.15
CA SER A 111 51.90 -24.64 -15.73
C SER A 111 51.07 -25.93 -15.52
N THR A 112 50.84 -26.63 -16.65
CA THR A 112 50.80 -28.10 -16.88
C THR A 112 49.89 -28.96 -15.98
N GLY A 113 48.88 -29.70 -16.46
CA GLY A 113 48.77 -30.44 -17.71
C GLY A 113 48.69 -31.95 -17.42
N TRP A 114 47.49 -32.47 -17.12
CA TRP A 114 47.12 -33.87 -17.33
C TRP A 114 45.94 -33.86 -18.30
N GLY A 115 46.18 -34.31 -19.53
CA GLY A 115 45.18 -34.36 -20.58
C GLY A 115 44.21 -35.51 -20.34
N GLU A 116 42.92 -35.20 -20.28
CA GLU A 116 41.87 -36.21 -20.26
C GLU A 116 41.41 -36.48 -21.69
N ASP A 117 41.52 -37.76 -22.08
CA ASP A 117 41.03 -38.28 -23.35
C ASP A 117 39.49 -38.32 -23.32
N PHE A 118 38.87 -37.51 -24.19
CA PHE A 118 37.41 -37.45 -24.36
C PHE A 118 36.87 -38.53 -25.30
N SER A 119 37.67 -39.55 -25.63
CA SER A 119 37.14 -40.75 -26.30
C SER A 119 36.12 -41.48 -25.41
N GLU A 120 35.14 -42.13 -26.02
CA GLU A 120 34.13 -42.92 -25.31
C GLU A 120 34.76 -44.02 -24.40
N SER A 121 35.98 -44.44 -24.73
CA SER A 121 36.77 -45.38 -23.93
C SER A 121 37.38 -44.74 -22.67
N GLY A 122 37.83 -43.48 -22.76
CA GLY A 122 38.33 -42.70 -21.63
C GLY A 122 37.23 -42.41 -20.61
N ILE A 123 36.04 -42.06 -21.10
CA ILE A 123 34.86 -41.81 -20.26
C ILE A 123 34.37 -43.09 -19.57
N ARG A 124 34.37 -44.24 -20.26
CA ARG A 124 34.03 -45.53 -19.63
C ARG A 124 35.02 -45.97 -18.56
N ASN A 125 36.32 -45.69 -18.73
CA ASN A 125 37.32 -46.00 -17.71
C ASN A 125 37.23 -45.08 -16.49
N ALA A 126 36.94 -43.78 -16.70
CA ALA A 126 36.69 -42.84 -15.61
C ALA A 126 35.46 -43.24 -14.77
N LEU A 127 34.37 -43.67 -15.43
CA LEU A 127 33.17 -44.15 -14.76
C LEU A 127 33.39 -45.49 -14.04
N ARG A 128 34.25 -46.37 -14.55
CA ARG A 128 34.60 -47.64 -13.91
C ARG A 128 35.43 -47.42 -12.63
N ASN A 129 36.32 -46.42 -12.63
CA ASN A 129 37.11 -46.04 -11.46
C ASN A 129 36.27 -45.36 -10.38
N TYR A 130 35.22 -44.63 -10.75
CA TYR A 130 34.26 -44.06 -9.81
C TYR A 130 33.41 -45.13 -9.11
N ALA A 131 33.20 -46.29 -9.75
CA ALA A 131 32.37 -47.38 -9.22
C ALA A 131 33.07 -48.32 -8.22
N GLN A 132 34.36 -48.11 -7.90
CA GLN A 132 35.17 -49.05 -7.11
C GLN A 132 35.68 -48.54 -5.75
N SER A 133 35.15 -47.44 -5.21
CA SER A 133 35.52 -47.01 -3.84
C SER A 133 34.45 -47.38 -2.79
N PRO A 134 34.80 -47.99 -1.64
CA PRO A 134 33.81 -48.51 -0.68
C PRO A 134 33.30 -47.48 0.34
N VAL A 135 31.98 -47.54 0.54
CA VAL A 135 31.10 -47.36 1.72
C VAL A 135 31.70 -46.79 3.03
N ASP A 136 31.17 -45.65 3.51
CA ASP A 136 30.28 -45.51 4.70
C ASP A 136 30.33 -44.10 5.35
N ALA A 137 29.16 -43.44 5.43
CA ALA A 137 28.70 -42.66 6.57
C ALA A 137 27.29 -42.09 6.30
N GLU A 138 26.31 -42.58 7.05
CA GLU A 138 24.93 -42.13 7.06
C GLU A 138 24.72 -40.65 7.46
N LYS A 139 23.55 -40.13 7.04
CA LYS A 139 22.80 -38.92 7.45
C LYS A 139 23.25 -37.57 6.87
N LYS A 140 22.69 -37.24 5.70
CA LYS A 140 22.10 -35.91 5.39
C LYS A 140 21.06 -36.07 4.27
N PRO A 141 19.77 -35.75 4.49
CA PRO A 141 18.83 -35.62 3.38
C PRO A 141 19.16 -34.34 2.61
N LEU A 142 19.54 -34.48 1.34
CA LEU A 142 19.71 -33.37 0.42
C LEU A 142 18.33 -32.78 0.11
N ARG A 143 18.14 -31.55 0.61
CA ARG A 143 16.93 -30.75 0.50
C ARG A 143 16.80 -30.24 -0.94
N TYR A 144 15.74 -30.65 -1.62
CA TYR A 144 15.34 -30.05 -2.90
C TYR A 144 14.92 -28.59 -2.65
N MET A 145 15.59 -27.64 -3.32
CA MET A 145 15.16 -26.25 -3.41
C MET A 145 14.71 -25.99 -4.84
N ALA A 146 13.41 -25.84 -5.05
CA ALA A 146 12.88 -25.30 -6.30
C ALA A 146 13.14 -23.79 -6.34
N GLY A 147 13.70 -23.29 -7.44
CA GLY A 147 13.86 -21.85 -7.68
C GLY A 147 15.30 -21.35 -7.66
N MET A 148 16.22 -22.02 -8.37
CA MET A 148 17.41 -21.33 -8.85
C MET A 148 17.20 -20.97 -10.32
N LEU A 149 17.09 -19.67 -10.57
CA LEU A 149 17.01 -19.06 -11.89
C LEU A 149 18.11 -19.64 -12.81
N ARG A 150 17.68 -20.22 -13.93
CA ARG A 150 18.53 -20.33 -15.12
C ARG A 150 18.73 -18.92 -15.66
N THR A 151 19.69 -18.17 -15.15
CA THR A 151 20.03 -16.87 -15.71
C THR A 151 21.50 -16.79 -16.03
N CYS A 152 21.77 -16.54 -17.32
CA CYS A 152 22.74 -15.58 -17.86
C CYS A 152 23.48 -16.11 -19.11
N GLN A 153 23.47 -17.41 -19.39
CA GLN A 153 24.13 -17.97 -20.60
C GLN A 153 23.17 -18.38 -21.73
N LEU A 154 21.91 -18.79 -21.45
CA LEU A 154 20.96 -19.15 -22.51
C LEU A 154 20.19 -17.97 -23.12
N GLU A 155 19.94 -16.89 -22.36
CA GLU A 155 19.29 -15.68 -22.91
C GLU A 155 20.09 -15.02 -24.03
N LYS A 156 21.42 -15.22 -24.05
CA LYS A 156 22.29 -14.74 -25.14
C LYS A 156 22.26 -15.64 -26.38
N MET A 157 21.56 -16.77 -26.33
CA MET A 157 21.48 -17.75 -27.42
C MET A 157 20.06 -17.94 -27.98
N MET A 158 19.06 -17.23 -27.46
CA MET A 158 17.69 -17.30 -27.97
C MET A 158 17.43 -16.20 -28.98
N SER A 159 16.91 -16.58 -30.14
CA SER A 159 16.43 -15.64 -31.15
C SER A 159 15.20 -14.88 -30.66
N ARG A 160 14.91 -13.72 -31.25
CA ARG A 160 13.74 -12.89 -30.88
C ARG A 160 12.43 -13.67 -31.02
N GLU A 161 12.34 -14.55 -32.00
CA GLU A 161 11.18 -15.42 -32.24
C GLU A 161 11.02 -16.48 -31.14
N GLU A 162 12.12 -17.08 -30.65
CA GLU A 162 12.07 -18.05 -29.55
C GLU A 162 11.68 -17.39 -28.22
N LEU A 163 12.09 -16.14 -27.99
CA LEU A 163 11.68 -15.38 -26.81
C LEU A 163 10.19 -14.98 -26.87
N GLU A 164 9.71 -14.55 -28.04
CA GLU A 164 8.30 -14.22 -28.27
C GLU A 164 7.41 -15.48 -28.13
N GLU A 165 7.90 -16.63 -28.59
CA GLU A 165 7.24 -17.92 -28.47
C GLU A 165 7.23 -18.44 -27.02
N GLU A 166 8.33 -18.31 -26.27
CA GLU A 166 8.35 -18.65 -24.84
C GLU A 166 7.39 -17.75 -24.04
N GLN A 167 7.32 -16.46 -24.36
CA GLN A 167 6.32 -15.55 -23.77
C GLN A 167 4.89 -15.89 -24.18
N ARG A 168 4.65 -16.38 -25.41
CA ARG A 168 3.34 -16.88 -25.85
C ARG A 168 2.95 -18.12 -25.06
N VAL A 169 3.85 -19.10 -24.98
CA VAL A 169 3.65 -20.36 -24.23
C VAL A 169 3.42 -20.08 -22.75
N GLN A 170 4.18 -19.17 -22.12
CA GLN A 170 3.92 -18.76 -20.73
C GLN A 170 2.55 -18.11 -20.57
N ARG A 171 2.12 -17.24 -21.48
CA ARG A 171 0.79 -16.61 -21.43
C ARG A 171 -0.33 -17.64 -21.58
N GLU A 172 -0.16 -18.60 -22.48
CA GLU A 172 -1.13 -19.69 -22.69
C GLU A 172 -1.20 -20.64 -21.49
N GLN A 173 -0.06 -20.99 -20.90
CA GLN A 173 0.00 -21.78 -19.67
C GLN A 173 -0.64 -21.03 -18.50
N LEU A 174 -0.37 -19.73 -18.35
CA LEU A 174 -0.98 -18.90 -17.31
C LEU A 174 -2.49 -18.79 -17.50
N ALA A 175 -2.96 -18.63 -18.74
CA ALA A 175 -4.37 -18.61 -19.08
C ALA A 175 -5.05 -19.95 -18.77
N ALA A 176 -4.42 -21.08 -19.09
CA ALA A 176 -4.90 -22.42 -18.77
C ALA A 176 -4.97 -22.65 -17.26
N ILE A 177 -3.99 -22.16 -16.49
CA ILE A 177 -4.00 -22.21 -15.01
C ILE A 177 -5.15 -21.36 -14.47
N PHE A 178 -5.32 -20.13 -14.93
CA PHE A 178 -6.43 -19.27 -14.49
C PHE A 178 -7.80 -19.83 -14.89
N GLN A 179 -7.88 -20.49 -16.04
CA GLN A 179 -9.09 -21.18 -16.47
C GLN A 179 -9.37 -22.39 -15.60
N LEU A 180 -8.37 -23.22 -15.29
CA LEU A 180 -8.47 -24.31 -14.32
C LEU A 180 -8.89 -23.81 -12.93
N LEU A 181 -8.31 -22.72 -12.43
CA LEU A 181 -8.66 -22.12 -11.14
C LEU A 181 -10.11 -21.61 -11.13
N ARG A 182 -10.62 -21.13 -12.28
CA ARG A 182 -12.00 -20.67 -12.44
C ARG A 182 -12.99 -21.83 -12.59
N GLU A 183 -12.64 -22.85 -13.36
CA GLU A 183 -13.44 -24.07 -13.59
C GLU A 183 -13.47 -24.97 -12.35
N LYS A 184 -12.46 -24.89 -11.48
CA LYS A 184 -12.36 -25.66 -10.24
C LYS A 184 -12.63 -24.81 -8.99
N GLN A 185 -13.25 -23.64 -9.13
CA GLN A 185 -13.57 -22.75 -8.01
C GLN A 185 -14.39 -23.48 -6.91
N ASP A 186 -15.28 -24.40 -7.30
CA ASP A 186 -16.05 -25.25 -6.38
C ASP A 186 -15.21 -26.37 -5.72
N THR A 187 -14.08 -26.77 -6.33
CA THR A 187 -13.15 -27.78 -5.79
C THR A 187 -12.17 -27.18 -4.78
N PHE A 188 -11.91 -25.87 -4.86
CA PHE A 188 -11.10 -25.13 -3.88
C PHE A 188 -11.91 -24.63 -2.66
N GLY A 189 -13.23 -24.88 -2.67
CA GLY A 189 -14.17 -24.41 -1.65
C GLY A 189 -14.40 -22.91 -1.73
N GLU A 190 -15.58 -22.44 -1.31
CA GLU A 190 -15.68 -21.08 -0.79
C GLU A 190 -14.59 -20.93 0.28
N LYS A 191 -13.71 -19.93 0.15
CA LYS A 191 -12.67 -19.64 1.13
C LYS A 191 -13.30 -19.09 2.41
N ASN A 192 -14.02 -19.95 3.14
CA ASN A 192 -14.69 -19.62 4.40
C ASN A 192 -13.68 -19.71 5.54
N PHE A 193 -12.77 -18.74 5.58
CA PHE A 193 -11.81 -18.62 6.68
C PHE A 193 -12.50 -18.07 7.93
N THR A 194 -12.39 -18.80 9.04
CA THR A 194 -12.92 -18.39 10.34
C THR A 194 -11.98 -17.50 11.16
N LYS A 195 -10.77 -17.26 10.64
CA LYS A 195 -9.72 -16.37 11.17
C LYS A 195 -8.75 -16.00 10.05
N LEU A 196 -7.87 -15.02 10.30
CA LEU A 196 -6.86 -14.57 9.34
C LEU A 196 -5.99 -15.76 8.88
N PRO A 197 -5.94 -16.04 7.56
CA PRO A 197 -5.01 -17.03 7.02
C PRO A 197 -3.57 -16.61 7.29
N VAL A 198 -2.75 -17.54 7.77
CA VAL A 198 -1.32 -17.30 8.03
C VAL A 198 -0.50 -18.06 6.98
N TRP A 199 0.32 -17.33 6.24
CA TRP A 199 1.17 -17.87 5.19
C TRP A 199 2.62 -17.99 5.67
N ASP A 200 3.42 -18.87 5.07
CA ASP A 200 4.85 -18.99 5.36
C ASP A 200 5.65 -17.72 4.99
N PHE A 201 5.11 -16.90 4.10
CA PHE A 201 5.61 -15.57 3.73
C PHE A 201 4.85 -14.40 4.39
N GLU A 202 4.13 -14.64 5.50
CA GLU A 202 3.37 -13.59 6.21
C GLU A 202 4.26 -12.41 6.66
N GLU A 203 5.55 -12.61 6.92
CA GLU A 203 6.47 -11.53 7.34
C GLU A 203 7.37 -11.03 6.20
N VAL A 204 7.10 -11.44 4.96
CA VAL A 204 7.84 -10.97 3.78
C VAL A 204 7.20 -9.70 3.25
N TYR A 205 7.92 -8.59 3.33
CA TYR A 205 7.50 -7.27 2.84
C TYR A 205 8.47 -6.77 1.77
N LEU A 206 7.94 -6.09 0.75
CA LEU A 206 8.77 -5.42 -0.24
C LEU A 206 9.65 -4.35 0.44
N ARG A 207 10.94 -4.33 0.09
CA ARG A 207 11.97 -3.42 0.65
C ARG A 207 12.38 -2.36 -0.37
N ASN A 208 12.82 -1.22 0.13
CA ASN A 208 13.34 -0.12 -0.67
C ASN A 208 14.76 0.25 -0.21
N ASN A 209 15.75 -0.13 -1.01
CA ASN A 209 17.16 0.19 -0.72
C ASN A 209 17.47 1.69 -0.76
N GLU A 210 16.58 2.50 -1.34
CA GLU A 210 16.69 3.97 -1.35
C GLU A 210 15.99 4.62 -0.14
N ALA A 211 15.53 3.85 0.85
CA ALA A 211 14.87 4.39 2.02
C ALA A 211 15.73 5.43 2.77
N ARG A 212 15.05 6.40 3.37
CA ARG A 212 15.69 7.50 4.11
C ARG A 212 16.53 6.92 5.25
N LYS A 213 17.79 7.36 5.32
CA LYS A 213 18.67 7.14 6.48
C LYS A 213 18.74 8.44 7.28
N PRO A 214 18.18 8.48 8.50
CA PRO A 214 18.22 9.69 9.33
C PRO A 214 19.65 10.10 9.65
N THR A 215 19.94 11.40 9.54
CA THR A 215 21.19 12.01 10.05
C THR A 215 20.98 12.74 11.37
N CYS A 216 19.72 12.93 11.77
CA CYS A 216 19.33 13.57 13.02
C CYS A 216 19.76 12.73 14.22
N PRO A 217 20.54 13.28 15.18
CA PRO A 217 20.94 12.56 16.38
C PRO A 217 19.74 12.14 17.25
N ASN A 218 18.71 12.98 17.30
CA ASN A 218 17.49 12.76 18.08
C ASN A 218 16.39 12.05 17.29
N SER A 219 16.74 11.35 16.20
CA SER A 219 15.74 10.61 15.43
C SER A 219 15.15 9.50 16.26
N LEU A 220 13.83 9.30 16.16
CA LEU A 220 13.12 8.17 16.74
C LEU A 220 13.70 6.81 16.30
N GLN A 221 14.38 6.77 15.14
CA GLN A 221 15.07 5.58 14.64
C GLN A 221 16.29 5.20 15.48
N ASN A 222 16.79 6.12 16.32
CA ASN A 222 17.86 5.89 17.30
C ASN A 222 17.31 5.54 18.69
N THR A 223 16.00 5.26 18.83
CA THR A 223 15.41 4.85 20.11
C THR A 223 16.12 3.62 20.68
N GLU A 224 16.17 3.46 22.00
CA GLU A 224 16.66 2.25 22.68
C GLU A 224 15.54 1.27 23.07
N ASP A 225 14.28 1.58 22.71
CA ASP A 225 13.14 0.68 22.96
C ASP A 225 13.29 -0.64 22.17
N PRO A 226 13.47 -1.79 22.85
CA PRO A 226 13.78 -3.05 22.18
C PRO A 226 12.62 -3.56 21.32
N GLU A 227 11.39 -3.35 21.77
CA GLU A 227 10.20 -3.82 21.04
C GLU A 227 9.99 -3.00 19.76
N PHE A 228 10.22 -1.69 19.80
CA PHE A 228 10.20 -0.85 18.61
C PHE A 228 11.33 -1.21 17.64
N LYS A 229 12.56 -1.43 18.14
CA LYS A 229 13.69 -1.88 17.29
C LYS A 229 13.40 -3.20 16.58
N GLU A 230 12.77 -4.15 17.26
CA GLU A 230 12.38 -5.44 16.69
C GLU A 230 11.24 -5.30 15.67
N ALA A 231 10.26 -4.45 15.97
CA ALA A 231 9.11 -4.24 15.11
C ALA A 231 9.45 -3.44 13.85
N VAL A 232 10.24 -2.36 13.97
CA VAL A 232 10.44 -1.37 12.91
C VAL A 232 11.21 -1.92 11.71
N LEU A 233 10.77 -1.51 10.53
CA LEU A 233 11.38 -1.84 9.26
C LEU A 233 11.68 -0.54 8.49
N PRO A 234 12.84 0.10 8.72
CA PRO A 234 13.13 1.43 8.17
C PRO A 234 13.10 1.51 6.64
N ASP A 235 13.45 0.42 5.96
CA ASP A 235 13.47 0.28 4.51
C ASP A 235 12.24 -0.44 3.93
N VAL A 236 11.12 -0.51 4.64
CA VAL A 236 9.86 -1.02 4.06
C VAL A 236 9.40 -0.13 2.88
N GLN A 237 8.93 -0.75 1.80
CA GLN A 237 8.42 -0.02 0.63
C GLN A 237 7.15 0.77 1.01
N LEU A 238 7.26 2.09 1.08
CA LEU A 238 6.13 2.97 1.43
C LEU A 238 5.14 3.16 0.28
N TRP A 239 5.65 3.24 -0.96
CA TRP A 239 4.88 3.72 -2.12
C TRP A 239 4.53 2.60 -3.09
N LEU A 240 3.28 2.55 -3.54
CA LEU A 240 2.83 1.80 -4.70
C LEU A 240 2.96 2.67 -5.95
N TYR A 241 3.59 2.17 -7.00
CA TYR A 241 3.73 2.88 -8.27
C TYR A 241 3.96 1.90 -9.44
N LYS A 242 3.94 2.44 -10.67
CA LYS A 242 4.15 1.67 -11.90
C LYS A 242 5.46 0.86 -11.87
N GLY A 243 5.37 -0.42 -12.21
CA GLY A 243 6.50 -1.35 -12.23
C GLY A 243 6.69 -2.17 -10.96
N LEU A 244 6.03 -1.84 -9.84
CA LEU A 244 6.07 -2.67 -8.63
C LEU A 244 5.12 -3.88 -8.68
N LEU A 245 4.01 -3.78 -9.41
CA LEU A 245 3.01 -4.85 -9.48
C LEU A 245 3.24 -5.73 -10.71
N ASN A 246 4.22 -6.63 -10.67
CA ASN A 246 4.40 -7.70 -11.66
C ASN A 246 3.57 -8.94 -11.30
N ILE A 247 3.61 -10.01 -12.11
CA ILE A 247 2.82 -11.21 -11.87
C ILE A 247 3.23 -11.95 -10.58
N THR A 248 4.52 -11.93 -10.24
CA THR A 248 5.05 -12.54 -9.01
C THR A 248 4.51 -11.81 -7.79
N GLU A 249 4.59 -10.48 -7.78
CA GLU A 249 4.06 -9.65 -6.69
C GLU A 249 2.54 -9.72 -6.61
N TRP A 250 1.84 -9.79 -7.75
CA TRP A 250 0.40 -10.04 -7.77
C TRP A 250 0.05 -11.37 -7.11
N ASN A 251 0.72 -12.45 -7.50
CA ASN A 251 0.45 -13.77 -6.95
C ASN A 251 0.68 -13.80 -5.44
N ARG A 252 1.71 -13.11 -4.94
CA ARG A 252 1.93 -12.95 -3.49
C ARG A 252 0.81 -12.13 -2.84
N LEU A 253 0.56 -10.91 -3.33
CA LEU A 253 -0.40 -9.99 -2.73
C LEU A 253 -1.86 -10.45 -2.82
N ALA A 254 -2.20 -11.32 -3.78
CA ALA A 254 -3.52 -11.93 -3.89
C ALA A 254 -3.89 -12.87 -2.72
N HIS A 255 -2.93 -13.19 -1.83
CA HIS A 255 -3.17 -13.96 -0.62
C HIS A 255 -3.66 -13.13 0.57
N PHE A 256 -3.57 -11.80 0.49
CA PHE A 256 -3.94 -10.90 1.59
C PHE A 256 -5.18 -10.09 1.24
N ASN A 257 -6.13 -10.01 2.18
CA ASN A 257 -7.35 -9.21 2.02
C ASN A 257 -7.02 -7.71 1.92
N ASN A 258 -7.96 -6.92 1.42
CA ASN A 258 -7.81 -5.47 1.40
C ASN A 258 -7.77 -4.91 2.84
N PRO A 259 -7.01 -3.83 3.11
CA PRO A 259 -6.11 -3.11 2.21
C PRO A 259 -4.68 -3.70 2.12
N PHE A 260 -4.47 -4.89 2.66
CA PHE A 260 -3.17 -5.52 2.87
C PHE A 260 -2.66 -6.30 1.64
N GLY A 261 -3.53 -6.52 0.66
CA GLY A 261 -3.24 -7.10 -0.64
C GLY A 261 -4.44 -7.02 -1.56
N PHE A 262 -4.55 -7.99 -2.47
CA PHE A 262 -5.52 -8.02 -3.57
C PHE A 262 -6.34 -9.30 -3.62
N MET A 263 -6.55 -9.95 -2.47
CA MET A 263 -7.44 -11.12 -2.40
C MET A 263 -8.80 -10.77 -3.02
N GLU A 264 -9.32 -11.69 -3.84
CA GLU A 264 -10.59 -11.59 -4.56
C GLU A 264 -10.64 -10.54 -5.69
N TYR A 265 -9.60 -9.73 -5.89
CA TYR A 265 -9.57 -8.74 -6.96
C TYR A 265 -9.10 -9.36 -8.28
N LYS A 266 -9.46 -8.71 -9.39
CA LYS A 266 -8.95 -9.09 -10.71
C LYS A 266 -7.68 -8.31 -11.01
N TYR A 267 -6.64 -9.02 -11.47
CA TYR A 267 -5.33 -8.44 -11.78
C TYR A 267 -5.44 -7.18 -12.66
N ASN A 268 -6.21 -7.27 -13.75
CA ASN A 268 -6.35 -6.17 -14.71
C ASN A 268 -7.06 -4.94 -14.14
N GLU A 269 -7.89 -5.08 -13.10
CA GLU A 269 -8.57 -3.94 -12.49
C GLU A 269 -7.60 -3.12 -11.64
N VAL A 270 -6.79 -3.79 -10.82
CA VAL A 270 -5.76 -3.15 -9.99
C VAL A 270 -4.59 -2.66 -10.86
N LYS A 271 -4.08 -3.50 -11.76
CA LYS A 271 -2.90 -3.20 -12.60
C LYS A 271 -3.10 -1.95 -13.46
N ARG A 272 -4.30 -1.74 -14.03
CA ARG A 272 -4.61 -0.54 -14.82
C ARG A 272 -4.47 0.75 -14.02
N ALA A 273 -4.84 0.74 -12.75
CA ALA A 273 -4.66 1.90 -11.87
C ALA A 273 -3.18 2.05 -11.47
N VAL A 274 -2.52 0.96 -11.07
CA VAL A 274 -1.12 0.98 -10.61
C VAL A 274 -0.16 1.46 -11.69
N ASP A 275 -0.37 1.08 -12.95
CA ASP A 275 0.47 1.50 -14.08
C ASP A 275 0.41 3.00 -14.38
N LEU A 276 -0.65 3.68 -13.92
CA LEU A 276 -0.78 5.12 -14.04
C LEU A 276 -0.04 5.86 -12.92
N ILE A 277 0.18 5.23 -11.77
CA ILE A 277 0.81 5.89 -10.62
C ILE A 277 2.29 6.12 -10.94
N PRO A 278 2.77 7.38 -10.96
CA PRO A 278 4.16 7.66 -11.27
C PRO A 278 5.08 7.15 -10.17
N LYS A 279 6.27 6.65 -10.55
CA LYS A 279 7.35 6.43 -9.58
C LYS A 279 7.75 7.78 -8.99
N PRO A 280 7.77 7.95 -7.65
CA PRO A 280 8.27 9.16 -7.03
C PRO A 280 9.70 9.49 -7.49
N LYS A 281 9.98 10.78 -7.74
CA LYS A 281 11.34 11.24 -8.13
C LYS A 281 12.38 11.03 -7.02
N SER A 282 11.92 11.00 -5.77
CA SER A 282 12.72 10.73 -4.58
C SER A 282 11.96 9.73 -3.72
N SER A 283 12.67 8.78 -3.13
CA SER A 283 12.17 7.89 -2.09
C SER A 283 11.82 8.63 -0.79
N ILE A 284 12.46 9.80 -0.57
CA ILE A 284 12.26 10.67 0.59
C ILE A 284 11.01 11.54 0.37
N LEU A 285 10.01 11.38 1.25
CA LEU A 285 8.77 12.17 1.20
C LEU A 285 9.00 13.65 1.51
N LEU A 286 9.74 13.88 2.61
CA LEU A 286 9.96 15.18 3.22
C LEU A 286 11.47 15.43 3.28
N PRO A 287 12.00 16.45 2.58
CA PRO A 287 13.39 16.81 2.71
C PRO A 287 13.67 17.36 4.11
N VAL A 288 14.95 17.40 4.52
CA VAL A 288 15.33 18.17 5.70
C VAL A 288 15.12 19.66 5.37
N PRO A 289 14.35 20.41 6.17
CA PRO A 289 14.14 21.84 5.95
C PRO A 289 15.46 22.61 6.01
N GLU A 290 15.66 23.58 5.12
CA GLU A 290 16.87 24.44 5.13
C GLU A 290 17.04 25.22 6.44
N SER A 291 15.93 25.48 7.14
CA SER A 291 15.92 26.12 8.46
C SER A 291 16.36 25.20 9.60
N SER A 292 16.47 23.88 9.37
CA SER A 292 16.80 22.91 10.41
C SER A 292 18.30 22.93 10.72
N LYS A 293 18.67 23.46 11.89
CA LYS A 293 20.07 23.60 12.30
C LYS A 293 20.72 22.29 12.70
N ASP A 294 19.93 21.34 13.19
CA ASP A 294 20.37 20.02 13.67
C ASP A 294 20.11 18.90 12.66
N GLY A 295 19.61 19.25 11.46
CA GLY A 295 19.30 18.30 10.41
C GLY A 295 18.08 17.43 10.68
N CYS A 296 17.25 17.79 11.67
CA CYS A 296 16.10 17.01 12.09
C CYS A 296 14.81 17.45 11.37
N ILE A 297 13.95 16.48 11.09
CA ILE A 297 12.58 16.67 10.58
C ILE A 297 11.58 16.50 11.73
N ARG A 298 10.91 17.57 12.16
CA ARG A 298 9.87 17.51 13.20
C ARG A 298 8.50 17.61 12.56
N CYS A 299 7.63 16.70 12.95
CA CYS A 299 6.32 16.52 12.34
C CYS A 299 5.23 16.55 13.39
N ALA A 300 4.20 17.34 13.15
CA ALA A 300 2.92 17.23 13.85
C ALA A 300 1.99 16.33 13.04
N VAL A 301 1.40 15.32 13.67
CA VAL A 301 0.33 14.50 13.08
C VAL A 301 -0.98 14.84 13.76
N VAL A 302 -1.94 15.35 12.99
CA VAL A 302 -3.20 15.88 13.52
C VAL A 302 -4.36 14.96 13.10
N GLY A 303 -4.85 14.19 14.07
CA GLY A 303 -6.12 13.48 14.00
C GLY A 303 -7.32 14.39 14.27
N SER A 304 -8.53 13.85 14.11
CA SER A 304 -9.78 14.63 14.23
C SER A 304 -10.44 14.56 15.61
N GLY A 305 -9.80 13.95 16.61
CA GLY A 305 -10.42 13.68 17.91
C GLY A 305 -10.83 14.93 18.68
N GLY A 306 -11.96 14.85 19.40
CA GLY A 306 -12.52 15.97 20.16
C GLY A 306 -11.66 16.55 21.26
N ILE A 307 -10.59 15.86 21.67
CA ILE A 307 -9.61 16.36 22.63
C ILE A 307 -9.01 17.72 22.23
N LEU A 308 -8.94 18.00 20.92
CA LEU A 308 -8.42 19.26 20.38
C LEU A 308 -9.35 20.45 20.54
N ASN A 309 -10.65 20.25 20.78
CA ASN A 309 -11.57 21.37 20.95
C ASN A 309 -11.21 22.21 22.19
N ASN A 310 -11.00 23.52 22.00
CA ASN A 310 -10.50 24.47 22.99
C ASN A 310 -9.15 24.06 23.62
N SER A 311 -8.30 23.35 22.87
CA SER A 311 -6.96 22.95 23.32
C SER A 311 -5.92 24.04 23.10
N LYS A 312 -6.16 24.98 22.18
CA LYS A 312 -5.23 26.05 21.79
C LYS A 312 -3.88 25.57 21.25
N MET A 313 -3.82 24.33 20.77
CA MET A 313 -2.58 23.71 20.27
C MET A 313 -2.18 24.18 18.87
N GLY A 314 -3.00 25.01 18.20
CA GLY A 314 -2.80 25.36 16.80
C GLY A 314 -1.46 26.03 16.51
N LYS A 315 -1.00 26.91 17.41
CA LYS A 315 0.33 27.55 17.28
C LYS A 315 1.48 26.56 17.42
N GLU A 316 1.35 25.59 18.32
CA GLU A 316 2.36 24.55 18.52
C GLU A 316 2.40 23.60 17.32
N ILE A 317 1.24 23.16 16.84
CA ILE A 317 1.10 22.36 15.62
C ILE A 317 1.78 23.06 14.44
N ASP A 318 1.44 24.33 14.19
CA ASP A 318 2.00 25.10 13.08
C ASP A 318 3.47 25.49 13.28
N SER A 319 4.07 25.24 14.45
CA SER A 319 5.51 25.45 14.68
C SER A 319 6.39 24.30 14.18
N HIS A 320 5.81 23.14 13.88
CA HIS A 320 6.54 21.99 13.31
C HIS A 320 6.94 22.28 11.87
N GLU A 321 8.03 21.68 11.38
CA GLU A 321 8.43 21.93 10.00
C GLU A 321 7.41 21.31 9.02
N TYR A 322 6.85 20.15 9.35
CA TYR A 322 5.79 19.50 8.58
C TYR A 322 4.55 19.17 9.41
N VAL A 323 3.37 19.36 8.81
CA VAL A 323 2.08 19.02 9.43
C VAL A 323 1.35 17.97 8.59
N PHE A 324 1.07 16.81 9.19
CA PHE A 324 0.25 15.76 8.62
C PHE A 324 -1.20 15.94 9.07
N ARG A 325 -2.14 15.91 8.14
CA ARG A 325 -3.57 15.85 8.42
C ARG A 325 -4.21 14.69 7.69
N VAL A 326 -5.29 14.15 8.24
CA VAL A 326 -5.93 12.95 7.71
C VAL A 326 -7.45 13.08 7.68
N ASN A 327 -8.09 12.51 6.66
CA ASN A 327 -9.55 12.46 6.52
C ASN A 327 -10.24 13.84 6.59
N GLY A 328 -11.11 14.07 7.58
CA GLY A 328 -11.93 15.27 7.74
C GLY A 328 -11.17 16.36 8.48
N ALA A 329 -10.15 16.92 7.84
CA ALA A 329 -9.21 17.86 8.44
C ALA A 329 -9.75 19.31 8.43
N VAL A 330 -10.79 19.59 9.22
CA VAL A 330 -11.42 20.92 9.29
C VAL A 330 -10.50 21.92 10.00
N THR A 331 -9.92 22.89 9.30
CA THR A 331 -9.14 23.97 9.94
C THR A 331 -9.94 25.25 10.11
N GLN A 332 -10.80 25.57 9.14
CA GLN A 332 -11.58 26.81 9.12
C GLN A 332 -12.46 26.96 10.38
N GLY A 333 -12.21 27.99 11.19
CA GLY A 333 -12.93 28.26 12.44
C GLY A 333 -12.43 27.47 13.66
N PHE A 334 -11.32 26.73 13.50
CA PHE A 334 -10.66 25.91 14.51
C PHE A 334 -9.14 26.14 14.56
N GLU A 335 -8.64 27.18 13.90
CA GLU A 335 -7.20 27.43 13.71
C GLU A 335 -6.46 27.62 15.03
N GLU A 336 -7.10 28.19 16.07
CA GLU A 336 -6.51 28.31 17.41
C GLU A 336 -6.22 26.93 18.02
N ASP A 337 -7.04 25.94 17.72
CA ASP A 337 -6.96 24.59 18.28
C ASP A 337 -6.09 23.65 17.44
N VAL A 338 -6.24 23.71 16.11
CA VAL A 338 -5.66 22.72 15.20
C VAL A 338 -4.66 23.28 14.21
N GLY A 339 -4.43 24.60 14.21
CA GLY A 339 -3.57 25.29 13.25
C GLY A 339 -4.20 25.37 11.87
N ASN A 340 -3.47 25.93 10.90
CA ASN A 340 -3.93 26.06 9.52
C ASN A 340 -2.95 25.54 8.48
N ARG A 341 -1.75 25.07 8.86
CA ARG A 341 -0.78 24.50 7.91
C ARG A 341 -1.09 23.03 7.62
N THR A 342 -0.85 22.62 6.37
CA THR A 342 -0.87 21.21 5.97
C THR A 342 0.25 20.90 4.97
N SER A 343 1.20 20.05 5.34
CA SER A 343 2.28 19.62 4.46
C SER A 343 2.00 18.27 3.80
N VAL A 344 1.35 17.37 4.52
CA VAL A 344 0.96 16.04 4.03
C VAL A 344 -0.51 15.82 4.35
N TYR A 345 -1.32 15.55 3.34
CA TYR A 345 -2.73 15.23 3.52
C TYR A 345 -2.97 13.76 3.15
N VAL A 346 -3.29 12.96 4.16
CA VAL A 346 -3.54 11.52 4.05
C VAL A 346 -5.04 11.28 3.90
N HIS A 347 -5.45 10.54 2.88
CA HIS A 347 -6.87 10.33 2.61
C HIS A 347 -7.14 9.02 1.86
N THR A 348 -8.42 8.68 1.71
CA THR A 348 -8.91 7.62 0.82
C THR A 348 -9.78 8.28 -0.25
N ALA A 349 -10.22 7.54 -1.26
CA ALA A 349 -11.23 8.06 -2.19
C ALA A 349 -12.53 8.37 -1.44
N PHE A 350 -12.94 7.46 -0.57
CA PHE A 350 -14.16 7.58 0.20
C PHE A 350 -14.13 8.75 1.18
N SER A 351 -13.05 8.94 1.95
CA SER A 351 -12.97 10.03 2.92
C SER A 351 -12.96 11.39 2.20
N LEU A 352 -12.23 11.52 1.09
CA LEU A 352 -12.18 12.75 0.32
C LEU A 352 -13.55 13.09 -0.29
N TYR A 353 -14.23 12.10 -0.87
CA TYR A 353 -15.58 12.27 -1.43
C TYR A 353 -16.63 12.60 -0.35
N SER A 354 -16.72 11.77 0.69
CA SER A 354 -17.78 11.86 1.70
C SER A 354 -17.61 13.02 2.66
N ASN A 355 -16.38 13.39 3.03
CA ASN A 355 -16.15 14.46 4.01
C ASN A 355 -16.50 15.84 3.44
N ILE A 356 -16.23 16.09 2.15
CA ILE A 356 -16.64 17.36 1.51
C ILE A 356 -18.17 17.52 1.52
N LEU A 357 -18.91 16.42 1.38
CA LEU A 357 -20.37 16.45 1.45
C LEU A 357 -20.89 16.59 2.89
N SER A 358 -20.37 15.79 3.81
CA SER A 358 -20.90 15.65 5.17
C SER A 358 -20.39 16.70 6.16
N LEU A 359 -19.16 17.18 5.97
CA LEU A 359 -18.49 18.13 6.86
C LEU A 359 -18.53 19.58 6.36
N LYS A 360 -19.23 19.85 5.25
CA LYS A 360 -19.45 21.21 4.73
C LYS A 360 -20.02 22.14 5.81
N LYS A 361 -20.96 21.65 6.61
CA LYS A 361 -21.59 22.39 7.73
C LYS A 361 -20.60 22.77 8.85
N TYR A 362 -19.44 22.11 8.91
CA TYR A 362 -18.38 22.40 9.86
C TYR A 362 -17.24 23.23 9.24
N GLY A 363 -17.34 23.63 7.97
CA GLY A 363 -16.30 24.42 7.28
C GLY A 363 -15.39 23.61 6.35
N PHE A 364 -15.61 22.30 6.17
CA PHE A 364 -14.81 21.49 5.24
C PHE A 364 -15.31 21.64 3.81
N ASN A 365 -15.06 22.80 3.21
CA ASN A 365 -15.51 23.10 1.84
C ASN A 365 -14.61 22.48 0.77
N SER A 366 -13.33 22.30 1.07
CA SER A 366 -12.33 21.71 0.18
C SER A 366 -11.24 21.01 0.99
N ILE A 367 -10.48 20.14 0.34
CA ILE A 367 -9.29 19.54 0.96
C ILE A 367 -8.19 20.60 1.13
N PRO A 368 -7.21 20.39 2.03
CA PRO A 368 -6.05 21.28 2.16
C PRO A 368 -5.27 21.43 0.84
N GLN A 369 -4.75 22.63 0.58
CA GLN A 369 -4.17 23.01 -0.72
C GLN A 369 -2.89 23.86 -0.59
N ASP A 370 -2.22 23.77 0.55
CA ASP A 370 -1.00 24.49 0.84
C ASP A 370 0.05 24.32 -0.27
N GLU A 371 0.91 25.32 -0.41
CA GLU A 371 2.02 25.24 -1.34
C GLU A 371 2.94 24.06 -0.98
N GLY A 372 3.36 23.29 -2.00
CA GLY A 372 4.22 22.14 -1.78
C GLY A 372 3.55 20.91 -1.15
N ILE A 373 2.25 20.96 -0.77
CA ILE A 373 1.51 19.86 -0.15
C ILE A 373 1.68 18.52 -0.89
N LYS A 374 1.85 17.44 -0.12
CA LYS A 374 1.89 16.06 -0.59
C LYS A 374 0.55 15.39 -0.30
N TYR A 375 -0.07 14.83 -1.33
CA TYR A 375 -1.29 14.05 -1.19
C TYR A 375 -0.94 12.57 -1.11
N VAL A 376 -1.30 11.91 -0.01
CA VAL A 376 -1.01 10.49 0.22
C VAL A 376 -2.33 9.74 0.31
N MET A 377 -2.53 8.81 -0.61
CA MET A 377 -3.74 8.00 -0.67
C MET A 377 -3.53 6.62 -0.04
N ILE A 378 -4.48 6.18 0.78
CA ILE A 378 -4.56 4.83 1.32
C ILE A 378 -5.52 4.02 0.44
N PRO A 379 -5.06 3.00 -0.30
CA PRO A 379 -5.94 2.19 -1.14
C PRO A 379 -6.70 1.17 -0.29
N GLU A 380 -7.90 1.50 0.16
CA GLU A 380 -8.67 0.66 1.09
C GLU A 380 -9.41 -0.49 0.43
N GLY A 381 -9.75 -0.32 -0.84
CA GLY A 381 -10.34 -1.36 -1.66
C GLY A 381 -10.40 -0.97 -3.14
N LEU A 382 -11.11 -1.77 -3.93
CA LEU A 382 -11.17 -1.61 -5.37
C LEU A 382 -11.63 -0.21 -5.82
N ARG A 383 -12.58 0.38 -5.09
CA ARG A 383 -13.08 1.75 -5.31
C ARG A 383 -11.97 2.81 -5.33
N ASP A 384 -10.89 2.60 -4.58
CA ASP A 384 -9.77 3.53 -4.50
C ASP A 384 -8.90 3.44 -5.77
N PHE A 385 -8.73 2.23 -6.33
CA PHE A 385 -8.05 2.04 -7.60
C PHE A 385 -8.87 2.61 -8.78
N GLU A 386 -10.19 2.46 -8.76
CA GLU A 386 -11.08 3.08 -9.73
C GLU A 386 -11.02 4.62 -9.67
N TRP A 387 -10.93 5.17 -8.45
CA TRP A 387 -10.72 6.59 -8.22
C TRP A 387 -9.36 7.07 -8.76
N ILE A 388 -8.27 6.35 -8.46
CA ILE A 388 -6.92 6.65 -8.97
C ILE A 388 -6.91 6.67 -10.50
N GLN A 389 -7.56 5.69 -11.13
CA GLN A 389 -7.67 5.64 -12.58
C GLN A 389 -8.39 6.88 -13.14
N GLY A 390 -9.54 7.25 -12.57
CA GLY A 390 -10.26 8.47 -12.96
C GLY A 390 -9.43 9.75 -12.75
N LEU A 391 -8.74 9.84 -11.62
CA LEU A 391 -7.89 10.97 -11.25
C LEU A 391 -6.74 11.17 -12.24
N LEU A 392 -5.93 10.14 -12.46
CA LEU A 392 -4.72 10.23 -13.28
C LEU A 392 -5.01 10.29 -14.78
N GLN A 393 -6.17 9.78 -15.23
CA GLN A 393 -6.62 9.93 -16.62
C GLN A 393 -7.41 11.23 -16.86
N GLY A 394 -7.74 11.97 -15.80
CA GLY A 394 -8.55 13.19 -15.87
C GLY A 394 -10.01 12.98 -16.29
N LYS A 395 -10.52 11.76 -16.08
CA LYS A 395 -11.86 11.29 -16.45
C LYS A 395 -12.75 11.12 -15.21
N GLU A 396 -14.00 10.74 -15.44
CA GLU A 396 -14.87 10.27 -14.36
C GLU A 396 -14.36 8.92 -13.83
N ALA A 397 -14.52 8.71 -12.53
CA ALA A 397 -14.22 7.44 -11.88
C ALA A 397 -15.30 6.40 -12.25
N ASN A 398 -14.94 5.12 -12.13
CA ASN A 398 -15.84 3.99 -12.35
C ASN A 398 -16.35 3.43 -11.00
N GLY A 399 -17.10 2.31 -11.06
CA GLY A 399 -17.57 1.56 -9.91
C GLY A 399 -18.37 2.40 -8.91
N SER A 400 -17.98 2.35 -7.64
CA SER A 400 -18.70 3.05 -6.56
C SER A 400 -18.73 4.57 -6.72
N PHE A 401 -17.85 5.15 -7.54
CA PHE A 401 -17.76 6.59 -7.79
C PHE A 401 -18.15 6.97 -9.23
N LYS A 402 -18.98 6.15 -9.90
CA LYS A 402 -19.45 6.42 -11.26
C LYS A 402 -20.03 7.84 -11.39
N GLY A 403 -19.56 8.58 -12.39
CA GLY A 403 -19.99 9.97 -12.66
C GLY A 403 -19.29 11.04 -11.82
N VAL A 404 -18.47 10.64 -10.83
CA VAL A 404 -17.66 11.57 -10.05
C VAL A 404 -16.37 11.84 -10.81
N ARG A 405 -15.94 13.11 -10.90
CA ARG A 405 -14.65 13.50 -11.49
C ARG A 405 -13.63 13.82 -10.39
N PRO A 406 -12.68 12.92 -10.07
CA PRO A 406 -11.74 13.09 -8.95
C PRO A 406 -10.96 14.39 -8.98
N LEU A 407 -10.48 14.83 -10.15
CA LEU A 407 -9.71 16.07 -10.30
C LEU A 407 -10.43 17.32 -9.77
N LYS A 408 -11.77 17.35 -9.76
CA LYS A 408 -12.54 18.50 -9.26
C LYS A 408 -12.31 18.73 -7.76
N TYR A 409 -12.02 17.67 -7.00
CA TYR A 409 -11.79 17.76 -5.56
C TYR A 409 -10.45 18.38 -5.18
N PHE A 410 -9.53 18.49 -6.15
CA PHE A 410 -8.24 19.16 -5.99
C PHE A 410 -8.26 20.61 -6.51
N GLU A 411 -9.42 21.12 -6.97
CA GLU A 411 -9.64 22.50 -7.45
C GLU A 411 -8.59 23.01 -8.44
N GLY A 412 -8.13 22.14 -9.34
CA GLY A 412 -7.11 22.47 -10.34
C GLY A 412 -5.67 22.57 -9.82
N LYS A 413 -5.43 22.32 -8.52
CA LYS A 413 -4.09 22.31 -7.91
C LYS A 413 -3.45 20.93 -7.82
N PHE A 414 -4.08 19.91 -8.40
CA PHE A 414 -3.52 18.56 -8.46
C PHE A 414 -2.19 18.58 -9.22
N ASN A 415 -1.16 17.96 -8.62
CA ASN A 415 0.13 17.77 -9.26
C ASN A 415 0.56 16.33 -9.03
N GLU A 416 0.69 15.59 -10.12
CA GLU A 416 1.03 14.16 -10.12
C GLU A 416 2.34 13.86 -9.38
N SER A 417 3.32 14.76 -9.47
CA SER A 417 4.62 14.60 -8.77
C SER A 417 4.54 14.75 -7.25
N ARG A 418 3.38 15.15 -6.72
CA ARG A 418 3.09 15.30 -5.30
C ARG A 418 1.99 14.35 -4.82
N PHE A 419 1.61 13.37 -5.65
CA PHE A 419 0.61 12.37 -5.33
C PHE A 419 1.29 11.01 -5.09
N TYR A 420 0.95 10.40 -3.97
CA TYR A 420 1.55 9.15 -3.49
C TYR A 420 0.44 8.18 -3.11
N VAL A 421 0.67 6.89 -3.30
CA VAL A 421 -0.25 5.83 -2.89
C VAL A 421 0.51 4.88 -1.97
N LEU A 422 -0.03 4.58 -0.79
CA LEU A 422 0.62 3.66 0.14
C LEU A 422 0.64 2.23 -0.41
N HIS A 423 1.76 1.54 -0.20
CA HIS A 423 1.92 0.16 -0.60
C HIS A 423 1.17 -0.79 0.35
N PRO A 424 0.48 -1.84 -0.16
CA PRO A 424 -0.23 -2.80 0.69
C PRO A 424 0.65 -3.46 1.75
N ASP A 425 1.91 -3.77 1.41
CA ASP A 425 2.86 -4.30 2.41
C ASP A 425 3.14 -3.33 3.56
N PHE A 426 3.21 -2.02 3.31
CA PHE A 426 3.37 -1.05 4.40
C PHE A 426 2.17 -1.11 5.35
N LEU A 427 0.95 -1.14 4.81
CA LEU A 427 -0.27 -1.26 5.61
C LEU A 427 -0.30 -2.57 6.41
N ARG A 428 0.13 -3.67 5.77
CA ARG A 428 0.16 -5.01 6.37
C ARG A 428 1.21 -5.13 7.46
N TYR A 429 2.38 -4.54 7.24
CA TYR A 429 3.46 -4.43 8.20
C TYR A 429 2.99 -3.72 9.48
N ILE A 430 2.30 -2.58 9.35
CA ILE A 430 1.76 -1.87 10.51
C ILE A 430 0.75 -2.71 11.29
N ARG A 431 -0.17 -3.39 10.58
CA ARG A 431 -1.13 -4.32 11.21
C ARG A 431 -0.42 -5.45 11.95
N ASN A 432 0.54 -6.11 11.32
CA ASN A 432 1.15 -7.32 11.86
C ASN A 432 2.10 -7.01 13.02
N ARG A 433 2.90 -5.93 12.92
CA ARG A 433 4.01 -5.67 13.85
C ARG A 433 3.69 -4.67 14.96
N PHE A 434 2.76 -3.75 14.75
CA PHE A 434 2.45 -2.72 15.74
C PHE A 434 1.06 -2.83 16.32
N ILE A 435 0.08 -3.24 15.52
CA ILE A 435 -1.32 -3.30 15.95
C ILE A 435 -1.94 -4.69 15.64
N PRO A 436 -1.41 -5.79 16.20
CA PRO A 436 -1.95 -7.12 15.96
C PRO A 436 -3.18 -7.40 16.82
N SER A 437 -4.37 -6.97 16.36
CA SER A 437 -5.62 -7.21 17.09
C SER A 437 -5.99 -8.69 17.17
N LYS A 438 -6.59 -9.07 18.31
CA LYS A 438 -7.19 -10.40 18.51
C LYS A 438 -8.35 -10.68 17.55
N GLN A 439 -8.97 -9.65 16.96
CA GLN A 439 -10.01 -9.80 15.94
C GLN A 439 -9.53 -10.59 14.71
N MET A 440 -8.22 -10.61 14.47
CA MET A 440 -7.63 -11.46 13.41
C MET A 440 -7.76 -12.96 13.70
N GLN A 441 -8.11 -13.37 14.92
CA GLN A 441 -8.29 -14.76 15.33
C GLN A 441 -9.75 -15.22 15.31
N ASP A 442 -10.70 -14.39 14.87
CA ASP A 442 -12.12 -14.71 14.78
C ASP A 442 -12.72 -14.40 13.39
N ILE A 443 -14.02 -14.64 13.23
CA ILE A 443 -14.74 -14.54 11.95
C ILE A 443 -14.72 -13.13 11.34
N HIS A 444 -14.45 -12.09 12.12
CA HIS A 444 -14.39 -10.70 11.67
C HIS A 444 -13.00 -10.28 11.17
N TRP A 445 -12.03 -11.20 11.12
CA TRP A 445 -10.65 -10.94 10.71
C TRP A 445 -10.54 -10.13 9.41
N ALA A 446 -11.42 -10.39 8.44
CA ALA A 446 -11.39 -9.75 7.13
C ALA A 446 -11.78 -8.26 7.17
N MET A 447 -12.49 -7.84 8.22
CA MET A 447 -12.90 -6.45 8.43
C MET A 447 -11.83 -5.65 9.16
N TYR A 448 -11.00 -6.31 9.97
CA TYR A 448 -10.05 -5.64 10.85
C TYR A 448 -8.95 -4.92 10.07
N ARG A 449 -8.73 -3.66 10.46
CA ARG A 449 -7.57 -2.87 10.05
C ARG A 449 -7.31 -1.70 11.01
N PRO A 450 -6.07 -1.20 11.09
CA PRO A 450 -5.80 0.09 11.69
C PRO A 450 -6.59 1.23 11.03
N THR A 451 -6.87 2.28 11.81
CA THR A 451 -7.51 3.50 11.32
C THR A 451 -6.63 4.25 10.33
N ASN A 452 -7.20 5.14 9.51
CA ASN A 452 -6.40 6.02 8.66
C ASN A 452 -5.48 6.93 9.48
N GLY A 453 -5.90 7.31 10.69
CA GLY A 453 -5.06 8.04 11.65
C GLY A 453 -3.83 7.24 12.05
N ALA A 454 -3.99 5.94 12.35
CA ALA A 454 -2.87 5.06 12.64
C ALA A 454 -1.89 4.99 11.46
N PHE A 455 -2.38 4.77 10.24
CA PHE A 455 -1.50 4.74 9.05
C PHE A 455 -0.80 6.08 8.80
N ALA A 456 -1.46 7.21 9.04
CA ALA A 456 -0.84 8.53 8.92
C ALA A 456 0.25 8.75 9.98
N LEU A 457 0.02 8.33 11.22
CA LEU A 457 1.02 8.42 12.30
C LEU A 457 2.23 7.55 11.99
N PHE A 458 2.02 6.28 11.59
CA PHE A 458 3.12 5.40 11.21
C PHE A 458 3.86 5.88 9.96
N LEU A 459 3.19 6.52 9.00
CA LEU A 459 3.86 7.17 7.89
C LEU A 459 4.81 8.27 8.38
N ALA A 460 4.39 9.09 9.35
CA ALA A 460 5.25 10.09 9.96
C ALA A 460 6.45 9.44 10.67
N LEU A 461 6.27 8.33 11.38
CA LEU A 461 7.37 7.59 12.02
C LEU A 461 8.44 7.09 11.01
N HIS A 462 8.06 6.84 9.75
CA HIS A 462 8.99 6.39 8.71
C HIS A 462 9.58 7.55 7.89
N THR A 463 9.08 8.77 8.05
CA THR A 463 9.47 9.92 7.20
C THR A 463 10.00 11.11 7.99
N CYS A 464 9.83 11.12 9.31
CA CYS A 464 10.25 12.18 10.23
C CYS A 464 11.23 11.65 11.27
N ASP A 465 11.90 12.56 11.97
CA ASP A 465 12.81 12.24 13.07
C ASP A 465 12.15 12.39 14.43
N ILE A 466 11.33 13.43 14.58
CA ILE A 466 10.62 13.74 15.83
C ILE A 466 9.15 13.88 15.47
N VAL A 467 8.28 13.20 16.20
CA VAL A 467 6.85 13.12 15.88
C VAL A 467 6.00 13.43 17.10
N ASP A 468 5.13 14.42 16.93
CA ASP A 468 4.15 14.84 17.92
C ASP A 468 2.74 14.55 17.38
N ALA A 469 1.94 13.83 18.17
CA ALA A 469 0.61 13.36 17.81
C ALA A 469 -0.48 14.15 18.54
N TYR A 470 -1.39 14.75 17.78
CA TYR A 470 -2.47 15.61 18.26
C TYR A 470 -3.83 15.07 17.81
N GLY A 471 -4.84 15.08 18.69
CA GLY A 471 -6.18 14.63 18.29
C GLY A 471 -6.32 13.12 18.06
N PHE A 472 -5.38 12.34 18.58
CA PHE A 472 -5.46 10.88 18.62
C PHE A 472 -6.25 10.42 19.85
N ILE A 473 -6.82 9.22 19.77
CA ILE A 473 -7.63 8.67 20.85
C ILE A 473 -6.77 8.34 22.08
N THR A 474 -7.25 8.75 23.26
CA THR A 474 -6.61 8.54 24.57
C THR A 474 -7.56 7.78 25.51
N GLU A 475 -7.06 7.30 26.65
CA GLU A 475 -7.87 6.59 27.65
C GLU A 475 -9.08 7.42 28.12
N ASP A 476 -8.92 8.74 28.19
CA ASP A 476 -9.94 9.68 28.63
C ASP A 476 -10.83 10.23 27.48
N HIS A 477 -10.84 9.59 26.30
CA HIS A 477 -11.60 10.04 25.13
C HIS A 477 -13.09 10.33 25.41
N HIS A 478 -13.70 9.60 26.35
CA HIS A 478 -15.11 9.78 26.76
C HIS A 478 -15.41 11.17 27.37
N LYS A 479 -14.39 11.91 27.79
CA LYS A 479 -14.53 13.30 28.26
C LYS A 479 -14.87 14.25 27.11
N TYR A 480 -14.43 13.95 25.89
CA TYR A 480 -14.54 14.83 24.72
C TYR A 480 -15.66 14.40 23.76
N SER A 481 -15.96 15.23 22.76
CA SER A 481 -16.79 14.79 21.63
C SER A 481 -16.00 13.82 20.73
N ASN A 482 -16.66 13.13 19.81
CA ASN A 482 -15.97 12.32 18.81
C ASN A 482 -14.99 13.18 18.00
N TYR A 483 -15.47 14.31 17.46
CA TYR A 483 -14.65 15.22 16.66
C TYR A 483 -14.51 16.61 17.27
N TYR A 484 -13.37 17.27 17.06
CA TYR A 484 -13.13 18.61 17.62
C TYR A 484 -14.05 19.67 17.03
N TYR A 485 -14.56 19.45 15.82
CA TYR A 485 -15.42 20.39 15.13
C TYR A 485 -16.90 20.35 15.53
N GLU A 486 -17.27 19.49 16.47
CA GLU A 486 -18.64 19.36 16.97
C GLU A 486 -18.91 20.28 18.18
N LYS A 487 -18.70 21.60 18.02
CA LYS A 487 -18.78 22.58 19.13
C LYS A 487 -20.09 22.55 19.93
N PHE A 488 -21.21 22.24 19.26
CA PHE A 488 -22.56 22.35 19.84
C PHE A 488 -23.23 21.01 20.13
N LYS A 489 -22.53 19.88 19.92
CA LYS A 489 -23.09 18.54 20.15
C LYS A 489 -22.00 17.63 20.66
N LYS A 490 -22.15 17.13 21.90
CA LYS A 490 -21.31 16.05 22.39
C LYS A 490 -21.75 14.73 21.74
N THR A 491 -20.95 14.24 20.81
CA THR A 491 -21.09 12.88 20.26
C THR A 491 -20.05 11.97 20.90
N HIS A 492 -20.27 10.66 20.83
CA HIS A 492 -19.36 9.67 21.42
C HIS A 492 -18.64 8.93 20.30
N VAL A 493 -17.39 8.54 20.57
CA VAL A 493 -16.63 7.66 19.67
C VAL A 493 -17.35 6.31 19.62
N ILE A 494 -17.67 5.86 18.41
CA ILE A 494 -18.26 4.52 18.19
C ILE A 494 -17.12 3.58 17.79
N PHE A 495 -16.94 2.52 18.58
CA PHE A 495 -15.91 1.51 18.34
C PHE A 495 -16.43 0.50 17.32
N TYR A 496 -16.33 0.86 16.03
CA TYR A 496 -16.70 -0.04 14.95
C TYR A 496 -15.74 -1.23 14.87
N ILE A 497 -16.27 -2.42 14.59
CA ILE A 497 -15.54 -3.70 14.59
C ILE A 497 -14.42 -3.79 13.55
N ASN A 498 -14.42 -2.93 12.55
CA ASN A 498 -13.35 -2.88 11.55
C ASN A 498 -12.06 -2.25 12.10
N HIS A 499 -12.08 -1.70 13.32
CA HIS A 499 -10.93 -1.12 14.01
C HIS A 499 -10.83 -1.65 15.45
N ASP A 500 -9.63 -1.60 16.01
CA ASP A 500 -9.39 -1.89 17.43
C ASP A 500 -8.87 -0.64 18.14
N TYR A 501 -9.80 0.27 18.45
CA TYR A 501 -9.48 1.52 19.15
C TYR A 501 -8.84 1.28 20.52
N GLY A 502 -9.19 0.18 21.20
CA GLY A 502 -8.58 -0.17 22.48
C GLY A 502 -7.09 -0.51 22.32
N LEU A 503 -6.74 -1.22 21.26
CA LEU A 503 -5.34 -1.49 20.92
C LEU A 503 -4.62 -0.24 20.41
N GLU A 504 -5.27 0.62 19.63
CA GLU A 504 -4.68 1.91 19.21
C GLU A 504 -4.36 2.81 20.41
N ILE A 505 -5.27 2.99 21.38
CA ILE A 505 -5.02 3.75 22.62
C ILE A 505 -3.76 3.23 23.32
N LYS A 506 -3.66 1.91 23.51
CA LYS A 506 -2.50 1.27 24.16
C LYS A 506 -1.21 1.48 23.36
N THR A 507 -1.30 1.42 22.03
CA THR A 507 -0.15 1.61 21.14
C THR A 507 0.38 3.04 21.22
N TRP A 508 -0.50 4.05 21.14
CA TRP A 508 -0.09 5.46 21.26
C TRP A 508 0.51 5.76 22.63
N LYS A 509 -0.11 5.25 23.70
CA LYS A 509 0.41 5.39 25.05
C LYS A 509 1.80 4.76 25.19
N LYS A 510 1.99 3.54 24.68
CA LYS A 510 3.30 2.87 24.71
C LYS A 510 4.37 3.65 23.96
N LEU A 511 4.08 4.08 22.72
CA LEU A 511 5.04 4.88 21.94
C LEU A 511 5.37 6.21 22.64
N HIS A 512 4.41 6.79 23.36
CA HIS A 512 4.62 7.98 24.15
C HIS A 512 5.50 7.74 25.38
N ASP A 513 5.18 6.70 26.16
CA ASP A 513 5.90 6.33 27.38
C ASP A 513 7.36 5.92 27.05
N SER A 514 7.61 5.33 25.87
CA SER A 514 8.95 5.00 25.35
C SER A 514 9.67 6.18 24.67
N GLY A 515 9.07 7.38 24.63
CA GLY A 515 9.68 8.58 24.05
C GLY A 515 9.82 8.57 22.52
N ILE A 516 9.18 7.64 21.82
CA ILE A 516 9.21 7.53 20.34
C ILE A 516 8.34 8.60 19.71
N ILE A 517 7.23 8.96 20.36
CA ILE A 517 6.38 10.11 20.01
C ILE A 517 6.08 10.95 21.24
N ARG A 518 5.70 12.21 21.03
CA ARG A 518 4.94 12.95 22.05
C ARG A 518 3.46 12.88 21.73
N LEU A 519 2.67 12.23 22.59
CA LEU A 519 1.22 12.21 22.47
C LEU A 519 0.62 13.37 23.26
N PHE A 520 -0.14 14.24 22.59
CA PHE A 520 -0.92 15.28 23.27
C PHE A 520 -2.03 14.65 24.11
N GLN A 521 -2.04 14.97 25.41
CA GLN A 521 -3.01 14.52 26.40
C GLN A 521 -3.44 15.74 27.25
N ARG A 522 -4.62 15.68 27.86
CA ARG A 522 -5.14 16.72 28.74
C ARG A 522 -5.30 16.16 30.15
N HIS A 523 -4.95 16.98 31.15
CA HIS A 523 -5.09 16.64 32.56
C HIS A 523 -6.38 17.22 33.14
#